data_AF-A0A7V4Q5N0-F1
#
_entry.id   AF-A0A7V4Q5N0-F1
#
_cell.length_a   1.000
_cell.length_b   1.000
_cell.length_c   1.000
_cell.angle_alpha   90.00
_cell.angle_beta   90.00
_cell.angle_gamma   90.00
#
_symmetry.space_group_name_H-M   'P 1'
#
loop_
_entity.id
_entity.type
_entity.pdbx_description
1 polymer ?
#
loop_
_entity_poly.entity_id
_entity_poly.type
_entity_poly.pdbx_seq_one_letter_code
_entity_poly.pdbx_strand_id
1 'polypeptide(L)'
;MIVVMKSGAAARDRDAVTDRIKELGYTPHIIHGTTRDVIGAVGDERGKSVLQAIESMHGVESVVPILQPYKLASKELKKESSIVRISDTLAIGGKELVVMAGPCSVESEEQIIASALAVKAAGAQMLRGGAFKPRTSPYSFQGLEEEGLKLLAKARDLTGLPFVTEVIDPESVELVASYSDMLQIGARNSQNFALLKKVGQINKPILLKRGMSMTIQEFLMSAEYIMSEGNQSVILCERGIRTFETA
;
A
#
# COMPACT_ATOMS: atom_id res chain seq x y z
N MET A 1 -5.56 -20.26 12.17
CA MET A 1 -5.84 -20.68 10.76
C MET A 1 -6.95 -21.72 10.78
N ILE A 2 -7.61 -21.96 9.65
CA ILE A 2 -8.54 -23.07 9.45
C ILE A 2 -7.87 -24.09 8.54
N VAL A 3 -7.80 -25.34 8.95
CA VAL A 3 -7.36 -26.46 8.13
C VAL A 3 -8.60 -27.20 7.65
N VAL A 4 -8.80 -27.27 6.34
CA VAL A 4 -9.90 -28.00 5.72
C VAL A 4 -9.39 -29.39 5.35
N MET A 5 -10.03 -30.43 5.88
CA MET A 5 -9.69 -31.82 5.54
C MET A 5 -10.37 -32.23 4.23
N LYS A 6 -9.73 -33.13 3.48
CA LYS A 6 -10.33 -33.78 2.31
C LYS A 6 -11.61 -34.52 2.72
N SER A 7 -12.57 -34.57 1.80
CA SER A 7 -13.81 -35.35 1.98
C SER A 7 -13.48 -36.81 2.26
N GLY A 8 -14.03 -37.35 3.36
CA GLY A 8 -13.77 -38.74 3.78
C GLY A 8 -12.37 -39.00 4.34
N ALA A 9 -11.61 -37.96 4.74
CA ALA A 9 -10.31 -38.13 5.39
C ALA A 9 -10.42 -39.06 6.61
N ALA A 10 -9.50 -40.03 6.69
CA ALA A 10 -9.50 -41.02 7.77
C ALA A 10 -9.19 -40.36 9.12
N ALA A 11 -9.69 -40.96 10.21
CA ALA A 11 -9.44 -40.46 11.56
C ALA A 11 -7.93 -40.26 11.83
N ARG A 12 -7.09 -41.21 11.40
CA ARG A 12 -5.62 -41.12 11.51
C ARG A 12 -5.02 -39.85 10.90
N ASP A 13 -5.59 -39.38 9.78
CA ASP A 13 -5.07 -38.20 9.07
C ASP A 13 -5.43 -36.93 9.85
N ARG A 14 -6.64 -36.89 10.44
CA ARG A 14 -7.07 -35.79 11.32
C ARG A 14 -6.27 -35.75 12.61
N ASP A 15 -6.00 -36.91 13.20
CA ASP A 15 -5.21 -37.01 14.42
C ASP A 15 -3.78 -36.52 14.17
N ALA A 16 -3.17 -36.95 13.06
CA ALA A 16 -1.86 -36.46 12.64
C ALA A 16 -1.81 -34.93 12.45
N VAL A 17 -2.83 -34.35 11.81
CA VAL A 17 -2.94 -32.88 11.65
C VAL A 17 -3.12 -32.20 13.01
N THR A 18 -3.94 -32.75 13.89
CA THR A 18 -4.20 -32.23 15.24
C THR A 18 -2.93 -32.21 16.08
N ASP A 19 -2.16 -33.30 16.03
CA ASP A 19 -0.88 -33.41 16.74
C ASP A 19 0.15 -32.45 16.17
N ARG A 20 0.21 -32.30 14.85
CA ARG A 20 1.07 -31.32 14.21
C ARG A 20 0.73 -29.88 14.63
N ILE A 21 -0.55 -29.54 14.74
CA ILE A 21 -0.99 -28.23 15.23
C ILE A 21 -0.49 -27.98 16.66
N LYS A 22 -0.57 -28.99 17.54
CA LYS A 22 -0.06 -28.91 18.92
C LYS A 22 1.46 -28.77 18.98
N GLU A 23 2.20 -29.53 18.17
CA GLU A 23 3.67 -29.44 18.06
C GLU A 23 4.13 -28.04 17.66
N LEU A 24 3.33 -27.37 16.81
CA LEU A 24 3.57 -26.00 16.37
C LEU A 24 3.16 -24.94 17.42
N GLY A 25 2.67 -25.37 18.59
CA GLY A 25 2.29 -24.48 19.70
C GLY A 25 0.88 -23.90 19.60
N TYR A 26 0.02 -24.46 18.75
CA TYR A 26 -1.37 -24.03 18.58
C TYR A 26 -2.35 -25.02 19.22
N THR A 27 -3.51 -24.52 19.61
CA THR A 27 -4.62 -25.34 20.12
C THR A 27 -5.55 -25.72 18.97
N PRO A 28 -5.69 -27.01 18.63
CA PRO A 28 -6.63 -27.47 17.62
C PRO A 28 -8.06 -27.53 18.16
N HIS A 29 -9.01 -27.03 17.37
CA HIS A 29 -10.44 -27.14 17.58
C HIS A 29 -11.09 -27.82 16.38
N ILE A 30 -11.58 -29.04 16.57
CA ILE A 30 -12.15 -29.84 15.49
C ILE A 30 -13.64 -29.54 15.38
N ILE A 31 -14.10 -29.31 14.15
CA ILE A 31 -15.49 -29.18 13.77
C ILE A 31 -15.80 -30.33 12.82
N HIS A 32 -16.64 -31.26 13.26
CA HIS A 32 -17.08 -32.37 12.42
C HIS A 32 -18.22 -31.92 11.52
N GLY A 33 -17.95 -31.84 10.22
CA GLY A 33 -18.95 -31.46 9.22
C GLY A 33 -19.64 -32.68 8.63
N THR A 34 -20.80 -32.46 8.01
CA THR A 34 -21.56 -33.53 7.33
C THR A 34 -20.83 -34.08 6.11
N THR A 35 -19.99 -33.27 5.48
CA THR A 35 -19.21 -33.61 4.27
C THR A 35 -17.71 -33.64 4.52
N ARG A 36 -17.19 -32.71 5.33
CA ARG A 36 -15.76 -32.52 5.59
C ARG A 36 -15.54 -32.08 7.02
N ASP A 37 -14.44 -32.53 7.60
CA ASP A 37 -13.99 -32.03 8.90
C ASP A 37 -13.12 -30.79 8.72
N VAL A 38 -13.23 -29.88 9.68
CA VAL A 38 -12.51 -28.62 9.70
C VAL A 38 -11.80 -28.49 11.03
N ILE A 39 -10.53 -28.08 11.02
CA ILE A 39 -9.72 -27.94 12.24
C ILE A 39 -9.25 -26.50 12.36
N GLY A 40 -9.75 -25.78 13.37
CA GLY A 40 -9.27 -24.45 13.73
C GLY A 40 -7.98 -24.55 14.55
N ALA A 41 -6.90 -23.92 14.10
CA ALA A 41 -5.66 -23.75 14.87
C ALA A 41 -5.67 -22.37 15.55
N VAL A 42 -5.79 -22.35 16.88
CA VAL A 42 -5.91 -21.16 17.73
C VAL A 42 -4.64 -20.96 18.56
N GLY A 43 -4.00 -19.80 18.50
CA GLY A 43 -2.74 -19.51 19.21
C GLY A 43 -2.09 -18.20 18.79
N ASP A 44 -0.91 -17.89 19.36
CA ASP A 44 -0.11 -16.72 19.02
C ASP A 44 0.34 -16.78 17.54
N GLU A 45 0.20 -15.67 16.83
CA GLU A 45 0.34 -15.60 15.38
C GLU A 45 1.78 -15.48 14.87
N ARG A 46 2.74 -15.29 15.79
CA ARG A 46 4.17 -15.23 15.43
C ARG A 46 4.57 -16.57 14.81
N GLY A 47 4.86 -16.56 13.50
CA GLY A 47 5.21 -17.77 12.75
C GLY A 47 4.03 -18.52 12.15
N LYS A 48 2.88 -17.87 11.87
CA LYS A 48 1.74 -18.51 11.17
C LYS A 48 2.10 -19.15 9.82
N SER A 49 3.19 -18.72 9.18
CA SER A 49 3.72 -19.36 7.97
C SER A 49 4.07 -20.83 8.20
N VAL A 50 4.41 -21.22 9.43
CA VAL A 50 4.73 -22.61 9.78
C VAL A 50 3.47 -23.49 9.75
N LEU A 51 2.30 -22.94 10.06
CA LEU A 51 1.02 -23.66 9.91
C LEU A 51 0.68 -23.93 8.44
N GLN A 52 1.20 -23.14 7.51
CA GLN A 52 1.00 -23.36 6.07
C GLN A 52 1.67 -24.66 5.59
N ALA A 53 2.69 -25.16 6.30
CA ALA A 53 3.30 -26.46 6.03
C ALA A 53 2.30 -27.63 6.20
N ILE A 54 1.24 -27.45 7.01
CA ILE A 54 0.17 -28.46 7.20
C ILE A 54 -0.57 -28.73 5.88
N GLU A 55 -0.60 -27.77 4.95
CA GLU A 55 -1.26 -27.96 3.64
C GLU A 55 -0.65 -29.12 2.83
N SER A 56 0.60 -29.48 3.10
CA SER A 56 1.27 -30.62 2.46
C SER A 56 0.98 -31.99 3.12
N MET A 57 0.29 -32.02 4.26
CA MET A 57 0.00 -33.26 4.98
C MET A 57 -1.07 -34.09 4.27
N HIS A 58 -0.95 -35.41 4.40
CA HIS A 58 -1.95 -36.33 3.87
C HIS A 58 -3.32 -36.07 4.53
N GLY A 59 -4.38 -36.13 3.72
CA GLY A 59 -5.75 -35.85 4.18
C GLY A 59 -6.11 -34.36 4.28
N VAL A 60 -5.18 -33.42 4.12
CA VAL A 60 -5.46 -31.98 4.09
C VAL A 60 -5.84 -31.54 2.68
N GLU A 61 -6.86 -30.70 2.57
CA GLU A 61 -7.30 -30.10 1.30
C GLU A 61 -6.79 -28.67 1.14
N SER A 62 -6.88 -27.86 2.18
CA SER A 62 -6.35 -26.49 2.18
C SER A 62 -6.14 -25.96 3.60
N VAL A 63 -5.27 -24.94 3.72
CA VAL A 63 -5.07 -24.19 4.96
C VAL A 63 -5.39 -22.72 4.72
N VAL A 64 -6.43 -22.22 5.38
CA VAL A 64 -6.97 -20.88 5.17
C VAL A 64 -6.67 -19.98 6.38
N PRO A 65 -6.04 -18.81 6.22
CA PRO A 65 -5.91 -17.85 7.31
C PRO A 65 -7.28 -17.28 7.72
N ILE A 66 -7.51 -17.11 9.03
CA ILE A 66 -8.73 -16.49 9.56
C ILE A 66 -8.59 -14.96 9.57
N LEU A 67 -7.42 -14.47 9.98
CA LEU A 67 -7.15 -13.05 10.14
C LEU A 67 -6.48 -12.48 8.89
N GLN A 68 -6.80 -11.23 8.59
CA GLN A 68 -6.17 -10.50 7.51
C GLN A 68 -4.65 -10.38 7.75
N PRO A 69 -3.82 -10.48 6.69
CA PRO A 69 -2.37 -10.47 6.86
C PRO A 69 -1.79 -9.09 7.18
N TYR A 70 -2.56 -8.02 6.99
CA TYR A 70 -2.23 -6.62 7.32
C TYR A 70 -2.98 -6.21 8.60
N LYS A 71 -2.27 -5.79 9.64
CA LYS A 71 -2.87 -5.40 10.94
C LYS A 71 -2.98 -3.90 11.09
N LEU A 72 -1.90 -3.18 10.79
CA LEU A 72 -1.82 -1.72 10.92
C LEU A 72 -2.75 -1.02 9.92
N ALA A 73 -2.84 -1.55 8.70
CA ALA A 73 -3.76 -1.04 7.68
C ALA A 73 -5.22 -1.52 7.89
N SER A 74 -5.49 -2.38 8.88
CA SER A 74 -6.81 -2.98 9.10
C SER A 74 -7.70 -2.13 10.00
N LYS A 75 -9.00 -2.08 9.65
CA LYS A 75 -10.05 -1.53 10.52
C LYS A 75 -10.32 -2.36 11.78
N GLU A 76 -9.86 -3.62 11.82
CA GLU A 76 -9.97 -4.47 13.00
C GLU A 76 -9.13 -3.92 14.16
N LEU A 77 -7.93 -3.41 13.84
CA LEU A 77 -7.03 -2.81 14.82
C LEU A 77 -7.42 -1.36 15.14
N LYS A 78 -7.77 -0.58 14.12
CA LYS A 78 -8.19 0.82 14.27
C LYS A 78 -9.54 1.05 13.58
N LYS A 79 -10.60 1.17 14.37
CA LYS A 79 -11.96 1.31 13.85
C LYS A 79 -12.22 2.69 13.24
N GLU A 80 -11.58 3.73 13.79
CA GLU A 80 -11.71 5.09 13.30
C GLU A 80 -10.98 5.31 11.98
N SER A 81 -11.59 6.06 11.06
CA SER A 81 -10.92 6.49 9.83
C SER A 81 -9.68 7.34 10.16
N SER A 82 -8.58 7.06 9.47
CA SER A 82 -7.37 7.90 9.56
C SER A 82 -7.59 9.24 8.87
N ILE A 83 -7.15 10.32 9.54
CA ILE A 83 -7.08 11.67 8.98
C ILE A 83 -5.60 12.01 8.85
N VAL A 84 -5.13 12.16 7.60
CA VAL A 84 -3.73 12.43 7.28
C VAL A 84 -3.56 13.92 7.03
N ARG A 85 -2.82 14.60 7.90
CA ARG A 85 -2.52 16.03 7.78
C ARG A 85 -1.42 16.25 6.73
N ILE A 86 -1.69 17.09 5.74
CA ILE A 86 -0.74 17.46 4.69
C ILE A 86 -0.07 18.80 5.01
N SER A 87 -0.85 19.77 5.49
CA SER A 87 -0.40 21.08 5.93
C SER A 87 -1.23 21.54 7.14
N ASP A 88 -0.99 22.76 7.63
CA ASP A 88 -1.76 23.32 8.74
C ASP A 88 -3.27 23.42 8.42
N THR A 89 -3.60 23.63 7.15
CA THR A 89 -4.96 23.88 6.67
C THR A 89 -5.58 22.73 5.88
N LEU A 90 -4.80 21.71 5.50
CA LEU A 90 -5.27 20.60 4.67
C LEU A 90 -5.05 19.23 5.32
N ALA A 91 -6.09 18.41 5.32
CA ALA A 91 -6.03 17.01 5.72
C ALA A 91 -6.92 16.13 4.82
N ILE A 92 -6.58 14.84 4.71
CA ILE A 92 -7.24 13.85 3.85
C ILE A 92 -7.81 12.73 4.71
N GLY A 93 -9.03 12.28 4.40
CA GLY A 93 -9.75 11.25 5.16
C GLY A 93 -10.87 11.78 6.07
N GLY A 94 -11.09 13.10 6.05
CA GLY A 94 -12.23 13.75 6.70
C GLY A 94 -13.51 13.73 5.85
N LYS A 95 -14.42 14.68 6.10
CA LYS A 95 -15.68 14.82 5.36
C LYS A 95 -15.52 15.50 3.99
N GLU A 96 -14.45 16.25 3.80
CA GLU A 96 -14.19 17.01 2.58
C GLU A 96 -13.54 16.16 1.51
N LEU A 97 -13.96 16.38 0.26
CA LEU A 97 -13.30 15.80 -0.91
C LEU A 97 -12.10 16.68 -1.29
N VAL A 98 -10.92 16.09 -1.27
CA VAL A 98 -9.68 16.78 -1.68
C VAL A 98 -9.38 16.47 -3.15
N VAL A 99 -9.16 17.52 -3.93
CA VAL A 99 -8.79 17.43 -5.35
C VAL A 99 -7.32 17.82 -5.50
N MET A 100 -6.55 16.93 -6.14
CA MET A 100 -5.15 17.16 -6.51
C MET A 100 -5.04 17.22 -8.03
N ALA A 101 -4.59 18.34 -8.57
CA ALA A 101 -4.51 18.53 -10.01
C ALA A 101 -3.19 19.16 -10.42
N GLY A 102 -2.82 19.00 -11.69
CA GLY A 102 -1.57 19.49 -12.24
C GLY A 102 -1.00 18.55 -13.32
N PRO A 103 0.08 18.98 -13.97
CA PRO A 103 0.57 18.31 -15.17
C PRO A 103 1.18 16.94 -14.89
N CYS A 104 1.28 16.10 -15.93
CA CYS A 104 1.92 14.79 -15.82
C CYS A 104 3.41 14.94 -15.43
N SER A 105 4.13 15.82 -16.11
CA SER A 105 5.54 16.13 -15.87
C SER A 105 5.70 17.64 -15.65
N VAL A 106 6.70 18.02 -14.88
CA VAL A 106 7.16 19.41 -14.81
C VAL A 106 8.07 19.65 -16.01
N GLU A 107 7.77 20.66 -16.81
CA GLU A 107 8.43 20.87 -18.12
C GLU A 107 9.10 22.24 -18.22
N SER A 108 8.51 23.28 -17.61
CA SER A 108 9.11 24.60 -17.49
C SER A 108 8.53 25.36 -16.29
N GLU A 109 9.16 26.49 -15.94
CA GLU A 109 8.65 27.38 -14.89
C GLU A 109 7.28 27.97 -15.27
N GLU A 110 7.16 28.46 -16.50
CA GLU A 110 5.91 29.08 -16.99
C GLU A 110 4.76 28.08 -16.94
N GLN A 111 5.03 26.84 -17.36
CA GLN A 111 4.04 25.76 -17.39
C GLN A 111 3.54 25.40 -15.99
N ILE A 112 4.44 25.21 -15.02
CA ILE A 112 4.04 24.77 -13.69
C ILE A 112 3.38 25.90 -12.88
N ILE A 113 3.85 27.14 -13.02
CA ILE A 113 3.25 28.30 -12.34
C ILE A 113 1.85 28.56 -12.89
N ALA A 114 1.69 28.57 -14.23
CA ALA A 114 0.37 28.74 -14.85
C ALA A 114 -0.59 27.62 -14.41
N SER A 115 -0.11 26.38 -14.35
CA SER A 115 -0.89 25.23 -13.87
C SER A 115 -1.33 25.42 -12.41
N ALA A 116 -0.41 25.82 -11.53
CA ALA A 116 -0.70 25.99 -10.10
C ALA A 116 -1.74 27.09 -9.86
N LEU A 117 -1.64 28.22 -10.57
CA LEU A 117 -2.62 29.29 -10.50
C LEU A 117 -4.01 28.83 -10.98
N ALA A 118 -4.08 28.11 -12.10
CA ALA A 118 -5.33 27.57 -12.63
C ALA A 118 -5.96 26.53 -11.68
N VAL A 119 -5.16 25.62 -11.12
CA VAL A 119 -5.58 24.61 -10.12
C VAL A 119 -6.17 25.30 -8.89
N LYS A 120 -5.51 26.33 -8.36
CA LYS A 120 -6.00 27.09 -7.21
C LYS A 120 -7.31 27.82 -7.54
N ALA A 121 -7.38 28.48 -8.70
CA ALA A 121 -8.57 29.19 -9.14
C ALA A 121 -9.78 28.27 -9.35
N ALA A 122 -9.54 27.01 -9.75
CA ALA A 122 -10.57 25.99 -9.88
C ALA A 122 -11.01 25.37 -8.54
N GLY A 123 -10.38 25.76 -7.41
CA GLY A 123 -10.75 25.30 -6.07
C GLY A 123 -10.08 23.98 -5.63
N ALA A 124 -9.15 23.44 -6.41
CA ALA A 124 -8.37 22.27 -5.99
C ALA A 124 -7.37 22.67 -4.90
N GLN A 125 -7.19 21.78 -3.92
CA GLN A 125 -6.45 22.07 -2.69
C GLN A 125 -4.99 21.61 -2.75
N MET A 126 -4.60 20.85 -3.77
CA MET A 126 -3.21 20.42 -3.95
C MET A 126 -2.77 20.47 -5.41
N LEU A 127 -1.49 20.79 -5.60
CA LEU A 127 -0.79 20.64 -6.87
C LEU A 127 -0.20 19.23 -6.99
N ARG A 128 -0.19 18.67 -8.20
CA ARG A 128 0.66 17.52 -8.53
C ARG A 128 1.55 17.81 -9.72
N GLY A 129 2.76 17.25 -9.72
CA GLY A 129 3.69 17.32 -10.85
C GLY A 129 4.76 16.25 -10.73
N GLY A 130 5.16 15.64 -11.85
CA GLY A 130 6.22 14.63 -11.85
C GLY A 130 7.57 15.27 -12.17
N ALA A 131 8.43 15.42 -11.16
CA ALA A 131 9.82 15.85 -11.32
C ALA A 131 10.71 14.70 -11.85
N PHE A 132 10.45 13.48 -11.36
CA PHE A 132 11.06 12.23 -11.83
C PHE A 132 10.05 11.41 -12.62
N LYS A 133 10.47 10.81 -13.73
CA LYS A 133 9.57 10.06 -14.61
C LYS A 133 10.08 8.63 -14.85
N PRO A 134 9.45 7.61 -14.25
CA PRO A 134 9.78 6.22 -14.57
C PRO A 134 9.21 5.86 -15.95
N ARG A 135 10.08 5.91 -16.97
CA ARG A 135 9.73 5.67 -18.38
C ARG A 135 10.08 4.24 -18.80
N THR A 136 9.26 3.69 -19.68
CA THR A 136 9.53 2.38 -20.30
C THR A 136 10.68 2.47 -21.32
N SER A 137 10.83 3.62 -21.98
CA SER A 137 11.91 3.86 -22.95
C SER A 137 12.99 4.77 -22.35
N PRO A 138 14.28 4.44 -22.48
CA PRO A 138 15.38 5.25 -21.98
C PRO A 138 15.54 6.59 -22.73
N TYR A 139 15.03 6.69 -23.96
CA TYR A 139 15.11 7.91 -24.79
C TYR A 139 13.99 8.91 -24.52
N SER A 140 13.06 8.57 -23.64
CA SER A 140 11.98 9.47 -23.25
C SER A 140 12.48 10.53 -22.27
N PHE A 141 11.82 11.68 -22.22
CA PHE A 141 12.04 12.69 -21.19
C PHE A 141 11.92 12.08 -19.78
N GLN A 142 13.02 12.13 -19.02
CA GLN A 142 13.15 11.53 -17.68
C GLN A 142 12.67 12.45 -16.55
N GLY A 143 12.30 13.69 -16.89
CA GLY A 143 11.95 14.72 -15.92
C GLY A 143 13.08 15.74 -15.74
N LEU A 144 12.77 16.83 -15.04
CA LEU A 144 13.77 17.86 -14.66
C LEU A 144 14.47 17.53 -13.34
N GLU A 145 14.14 16.40 -12.71
CA GLU A 145 14.74 15.93 -11.45
C GLU A 145 14.68 17.02 -10.37
N GLU A 146 15.80 17.36 -9.74
CA GLU A 146 15.83 18.38 -8.69
C GLU A 146 15.37 19.76 -9.17
N GLU A 147 15.70 20.15 -10.40
CA GLU A 147 15.20 21.43 -10.96
C GLU A 147 13.67 21.42 -11.05
N GLY A 148 13.08 20.28 -11.39
CA GLY A 148 11.63 20.09 -11.36
C GLY A 148 11.03 20.25 -9.94
N LEU A 149 11.74 19.79 -8.91
CA LEU A 149 11.34 19.97 -7.51
C LEU A 149 11.41 21.44 -7.08
N LYS A 150 12.47 22.16 -7.47
CA LYS A 150 12.62 23.60 -7.20
C LYS A 150 11.49 24.39 -7.83
N LEU A 151 11.11 24.06 -9.07
CA LEU A 151 9.99 24.69 -9.76
C LEU A 151 8.64 24.41 -9.07
N LEU A 152 8.41 23.19 -8.58
CA LEU A 152 7.22 22.87 -7.78
C LEU A 152 7.19 23.63 -6.46
N ALA A 153 8.33 23.74 -5.77
CA ALA A 153 8.44 24.53 -4.55
C ALA A 153 8.13 26.01 -4.80
N LYS A 154 8.67 26.59 -5.88
CA LYS A 154 8.36 27.96 -6.29
C LYS A 154 6.86 28.15 -6.58
N ALA A 155 6.23 27.19 -7.25
CA ALA A 155 4.79 27.22 -7.50
C ALA A 155 3.96 27.14 -6.20
N ARG A 156 4.39 26.31 -5.23
CA ARG A 156 3.80 26.28 -3.89
C ARG A 156 3.96 27.63 -3.20
N ASP A 157 5.14 28.23 -3.20
CA ASP A 157 5.39 29.49 -2.48
C ASP A 157 4.53 30.64 -3.04
N LEU A 158 4.31 30.67 -4.36
CA LEU A 158 3.45 31.66 -5.01
C LEU A 158 1.95 31.46 -4.76
N THR A 159 1.51 30.21 -4.65
CA THR A 159 0.08 29.87 -4.62
C THR A 159 -0.41 29.44 -3.23
N GLY A 160 0.48 29.05 -2.32
CA GLY A 160 0.16 28.38 -1.07
C GLY A 160 -0.39 26.96 -1.25
N LEU A 161 -0.42 26.39 -2.46
CA LEU A 161 -0.89 25.02 -2.68
C LEU A 161 0.20 24.02 -2.27
N PRO A 162 -0.04 23.13 -1.28
CA PRO A 162 0.88 22.02 -1.04
C PRO A 162 0.91 21.10 -2.26
N PHE A 163 2.02 20.40 -2.47
CA PHE A 163 2.20 19.55 -3.63
C PHE A 163 2.64 18.12 -3.32
N VAL A 164 2.21 17.22 -4.22
CA VAL A 164 2.65 15.83 -4.28
C VAL A 164 3.46 15.58 -5.55
N THR A 165 4.57 14.87 -5.40
CA THR A 165 5.42 14.41 -6.50
C THR A 165 5.86 12.97 -6.27
N GLU A 166 6.20 12.27 -7.35
CA GLU A 166 6.60 10.87 -7.31
C GLU A 166 8.07 10.71 -6.93
N VAL A 167 8.34 9.75 -6.05
CA VAL A 167 9.69 9.24 -5.77
C VAL A 167 9.83 7.86 -6.42
N ILE A 168 10.95 7.64 -7.11
CA ILE A 168 11.12 6.47 -7.98
C ILE A 168 12.11 5.43 -7.44
N ASP A 169 12.98 5.82 -6.51
CA ASP A 169 14.02 4.97 -5.93
C ASP A 169 14.33 5.40 -4.48
N PRO A 170 14.96 4.53 -3.66
CA PRO A 170 15.32 4.84 -2.27
C PRO A 170 16.29 6.01 -2.11
N GLU A 171 17.20 6.23 -3.07
CA GLU A 171 18.26 7.23 -3.03
C GLU A 171 17.72 8.66 -3.14
N SER A 172 16.63 8.86 -3.88
CA SER A 172 15.97 10.15 -4.08
C SER A 172 14.98 10.52 -2.98
N VAL A 173 14.70 9.64 -2.01
CA VAL A 173 13.66 9.84 -0.99
C VAL A 173 13.89 11.11 -0.18
N GLU A 174 15.07 11.30 0.41
CA GLU A 174 15.38 12.45 1.24
C GLU A 174 15.33 13.75 0.44
N LEU A 175 15.87 13.74 -0.78
CA LEU A 175 15.85 14.89 -1.67
C LEU A 175 14.40 15.29 -1.95
N VAL A 176 13.57 14.37 -2.45
CA VAL A 176 12.18 14.65 -2.79
C VAL A 176 11.38 15.10 -1.56
N ALA A 177 11.60 14.47 -0.41
CA ALA A 177 10.94 14.82 0.86
C ALA A 177 11.30 16.22 1.37
N SER A 178 12.50 16.72 1.07
CA SER A 178 12.92 18.07 1.48
C SER A 178 12.13 19.17 0.76
N TYR A 179 11.63 18.89 -0.45
CA TYR A 179 10.84 19.84 -1.24
C TYR A 179 9.32 19.63 -1.07
N SER A 180 8.83 18.39 -1.05
CA SER A 180 7.41 18.07 -1.17
C SER A 180 6.63 18.06 0.15
N ASP A 181 5.31 18.20 0.05
CA ASP A 181 4.40 18.09 1.19
C ASP A 181 3.85 16.66 1.34
N MET A 182 3.88 15.89 0.25
CA MET A 182 3.51 14.47 0.22
C MET A 182 4.35 13.73 -0.83
N LEU A 183 4.76 12.50 -0.52
CA LEU A 183 5.47 11.62 -1.43
C LEU A 183 4.48 10.68 -2.14
N GLN A 184 4.57 10.55 -3.45
CA GLN A 184 3.82 9.55 -4.20
C GLN A 184 4.68 8.34 -4.52
N ILE A 185 4.15 7.14 -4.26
CA ILE A 185 4.66 5.88 -4.79
C ILE A 185 3.82 5.51 -6.01
N GLY A 186 4.46 5.51 -7.18
CA GLY A 186 3.81 5.13 -8.43
C GLY A 186 3.44 3.64 -8.48
N ALA A 187 2.47 3.31 -9.33
CA ALA A 187 1.95 1.94 -9.50
C ALA A 187 3.03 0.89 -9.88
N ARG A 188 4.14 1.32 -10.51
CA ARG A 188 5.27 0.44 -10.86
C ARG A 188 6.13 0.08 -9.65
N ASN A 189 6.11 0.92 -8.62
CA ASN A 189 6.88 0.77 -7.39
C ASN A 189 6.02 0.33 -6.19
N SER A 190 4.74 -0.01 -6.40
CA SER A 190 3.84 -0.43 -5.32
C SER A 190 4.27 -1.71 -4.60
N GLN A 191 5.21 -2.49 -5.15
CA GLN A 191 5.84 -3.64 -4.47
C GLN A 191 7.38 -3.50 -4.43
N ASN A 192 7.91 -2.30 -4.64
CA ASN A 192 9.32 -2.02 -4.41
C ASN A 192 9.55 -1.88 -2.90
N PHE A 193 9.67 -3.00 -2.19
CA PHE A 193 9.72 -3.03 -0.72
C PHE A 193 10.90 -2.26 -0.14
N ALA A 194 12.02 -2.16 -0.85
CA ALA A 194 13.15 -1.32 -0.42
C ALA A 194 12.74 0.16 -0.36
N LEU A 195 12.07 0.65 -1.41
CA LEU A 195 11.54 2.00 -1.44
C LEU A 195 10.41 2.21 -0.42
N LEU A 196 9.47 1.26 -0.31
CA LEU A 196 8.36 1.34 0.67
C LEU A 196 8.88 1.45 2.11
N LYS A 197 9.92 0.68 2.45
CA LYS A 197 10.55 0.77 3.77
C LYS A 197 11.21 2.13 3.98
N LYS A 198 11.97 2.59 2.98
CA LYS A 198 12.68 3.87 3.04
C LYS A 198 11.71 5.05 3.25
N VAL A 199 10.61 5.11 2.51
CA VAL A 199 9.60 6.17 2.70
C VAL A 199 8.82 6.03 4.00
N GLY A 200 8.68 4.81 4.52
CA GLY A 200 8.09 4.55 5.84
C GLY A 200 8.90 5.11 7.00
N GLN A 201 10.17 5.45 6.79
CA GLN A 201 11.06 6.07 7.78
C GLN A 201 11.06 7.60 7.70
N ILE A 202 10.38 8.18 6.70
CA ILE A 202 10.28 9.64 6.53
C ILE A 202 9.01 10.16 7.20
N ASN A 203 9.14 11.27 7.92
CA ASN A 203 8.00 11.97 8.52
C ASN A 203 7.23 12.85 7.51
N LYS A 204 6.72 12.22 6.45
CA LYS A 204 5.89 12.86 5.41
C LYS A 204 4.71 11.95 5.04
N PRO A 205 3.53 12.50 4.71
CA PRO A 205 2.44 11.72 4.12
C PRO A 205 2.86 10.98 2.86
N ILE A 206 2.36 9.76 2.68
CA ILE A 206 2.64 8.91 1.52
C ILE A 206 1.34 8.62 0.75
N LEU A 207 1.31 8.97 -0.53
CA LEU A 207 0.28 8.56 -1.47
C LEU A 207 0.72 7.26 -2.17
N LEU A 208 0.20 6.12 -1.73
CA LEU A 208 0.50 4.82 -2.31
C LEU A 208 -0.52 4.49 -3.41
N LYS A 209 -0.07 4.42 -4.66
CA LYS A 209 -0.90 3.94 -5.77
C LYS A 209 -0.99 2.42 -5.76
N ARG A 210 -2.14 1.88 -6.16
CA ARG A 210 -2.29 0.44 -6.40
C ARG A 210 -1.47 0.01 -7.62
N GLY A 211 -0.77 -1.11 -7.52
CA GLY A 211 -0.06 -1.71 -8.65
C GLY A 211 -1.04 -2.32 -9.65
N MET A 212 -0.68 -2.33 -10.94
CA MET A 212 -1.61 -2.65 -12.04
C MET A 212 -2.16 -4.07 -11.98
N SER A 213 -1.46 -5.01 -11.34
CA SER A 213 -1.86 -6.40 -11.21
C SER A 213 -2.05 -6.83 -9.76
N MET A 214 -2.07 -5.88 -8.82
CA MET A 214 -2.19 -6.19 -7.40
C MET A 214 -3.65 -6.44 -7.03
N THR A 215 -3.89 -7.49 -6.26
CA THR A 215 -5.12 -7.66 -5.48
C THR A 215 -5.22 -6.57 -4.40
N ILE A 216 -6.41 -6.39 -3.81
CA ILE A 216 -6.60 -5.45 -2.69
C ILE A 216 -5.77 -5.88 -1.47
N GLN A 217 -5.68 -7.18 -1.20
CA GLN A 217 -4.86 -7.70 -0.11
C GLN A 217 -3.39 -7.33 -0.29
N GLU A 218 -2.81 -7.52 -1.49
CA GLU A 218 -1.43 -7.12 -1.75
C GLU A 218 -1.25 -5.60 -1.62
N PHE A 219 -2.24 -4.82 -2.05
CA PHE A 219 -2.18 -3.36 -1.95
C PHE A 219 -2.15 -2.88 -0.49
N LEU A 220 -2.99 -3.48 0.37
CA LEU A 220 -3.01 -3.21 1.80
C LEU A 220 -1.74 -3.73 2.50
N MET A 221 -1.17 -4.84 2.05
CA MET A 221 0.14 -5.30 2.53
C MET A 221 1.26 -4.31 2.17
N SER A 222 1.25 -3.69 0.99
CA SER A 222 2.22 -2.65 0.66
C SER A 222 2.07 -1.41 1.54
N ALA A 223 0.85 -1.06 1.96
CA ALA A 223 0.63 -0.03 2.97
C ALA A 223 1.17 -0.48 4.34
N GLU A 224 0.95 -1.73 4.72
CA GLU A 224 1.49 -2.33 5.95
C GLU A 224 3.02 -2.20 6.01
N TYR A 225 3.74 -2.41 4.90
CA TYR A 225 5.19 -2.23 4.83
C TYR A 225 5.65 -0.81 5.18
N ILE A 226 4.94 0.21 4.71
CA ILE A 226 5.24 1.61 5.05
C ILE A 226 4.95 1.84 6.54
N MET A 227 3.78 1.38 7.00
CA MET A 227 3.30 1.58 8.37
C MET A 227 4.18 0.86 9.41
N SER A 228 4.71 -0.32 9.08
CA SER A 228 5.57 -1.10 9.96
C SER A 228 6.92 -0.45 10.25
N GLU A 229 7.37 0.48 9.39
CA GLU A 229 8.58 1.27 9.61
C GLU A 229 8.34 2.53 10.45
N GLY A 230 7.10 2.79 10.84
CA GLY A 230 6.72 3.86 11.78
C GLY A 230 5.82 4.95 11.20
N ASN A 231 5.69 5.06 9.87
CA ASN A 231 4.86 6.09 9.25
C ASN A 231 3.42 5.63 9.02
N GLN A 232 2.51 6.10 9.87
CA GLN A 232 1.08 5.81 9.80
C GLN A 232 0.31 6.71 8.81
N SER A 233 0.97 7.69 8.20
CA SER A 233 0.38 8.71 7.32
C SER A 233 0.30 8.23 5.87
N VAL A 234 -0.46 7.17 5.62
CA VAL A 234 -0.61 6.54 4.30
C VAL A 234 -1.99 6.82 3.70
N ILE A 235 -2.01 7.28 2.45
CA ILE A 235 -3.21 7.52 1.64
C ILE A 235 -3.18 6.55 0.46
N LEU A 236 -4.26 5.80 0.27
CA LEU A 236 -4.38 4.82 -0.80
C LEU A 236 -5.01 5.47 -2.04
N CYS A 237 -4.44 5.19 -3.21
CA CYS A 237 -4.93 5.66 -4.49
C CYS A 237 -5.20 4.48 -5.45
N GLU A 238 -6.48 4.18 -5.66
CA GLU A 238 -6.91 3.32 -6.76
C GLU A 238 -6.62 4.00 -8.11
N ARG A 239 -6.19 3.23 -9.11
CA ARG A 239 -5.71 3.75 -10.40
C ARG A 239 -5.99 2.83 -11.59
N GLY A 240 -6.89 1.87 -11.41
CA GLY A 240 -7.21 0.83 -12.39
C GLY A 240 -6.25 -0.35 -12.33
N ILE A 241 -6.75 -1.49 -12.77
CA ILE A 241 -6.00 -2.74 -12.90
C ILE A 241 -5.91 -3.17 -14.36
N ARG A 242 -4.91 -4.00 -14.68
CA ARG A 242 -4.81 -4.64 -15.97
C ARG A 242 -5.90 -5.73 -16.06
N THR A 243 -6.68 -5.65 -17.13
CA THR A 243 -7.65 -6.67 -17.51
C THR A 243 -7.34 -7.15 -18.93
N PHE A 244 -8.24 -7.90 -19.54
CA PHE A 244 -8.18 -8.24 -20.96
C PHE A 244 -8.62 -7.08 -21.88
N GLU A 245 -9.25 -6.04 -21.33
CA GLU A 245 -9.73 -4.88 -22.09
C GLU A 245 -8.56 -4.03 -22.61
N THR A 246 -8.68 -3.56 -23.85
CA THR A 246 -7.62 -2.82 -24.56
C THR A 246 -7.99 -1.38 -24.92
N ALA A 247 -9.25 -0.98 -24.70
CA ALA A 247 -9.74 0.38 -24.93
C ALA A 247 -9.14 1.42 -23.99
#